data_AF-A0A7J6WMI8-F1
#
_entry.id   AF-A0A7J6WMI8-F1
#
_cell.length_a   1.000
_cell.length_b   1.000
_cell.length_c   1.000
_cell.angle_alpha   90.00
_cell.angle_beta   90.00
_cell.angle_gamma   90.00
#
_symmetry.space_group_name_H-M   'P 1'
#
loop_
_entity.id
_entity.type
_entity.pdbx_description
1 polymer ?
#
loop_
_entity_poly.entity_id
_entity_poly.type
_entity_poly.pdbx_seq_one_letter_code
_entity_poly.pdbx_strand_id
1 'polypeptide(L)'
;MYRFIFADNECLVETLKPVIDVIEKSERMTTTLDNVLKRFITLYHNIKTAHYAIRGMKNHIVYAIGKMVKEFEDLIYFVALFLHPLCKTMAMSRLMTGDKINRVALEVVKVWHSSKRDLVLLYKELINYKN
;
A
#
# COMPACT_ATOMS: atom_id res chain seq x y z
N MET A 1 -41.03 -6.64 -13.46
CA MET A 1 -39.75 -6.16 -14.02
C MET A 1 -39.08 -5.20 -13.04
N TYR A 2 -38.66 -5.69 -11.86
CA TYR A 2 -37.99 -4.88 -10.81
C TYR A 2 -36.79 -5.60 -10.19
N ARG A 3 -36.70 -6.95 -10.29
CA ARG A 3 -35.62 -7.76 -9.73
C ARG A 3 -34.22 -7.44 -10.29
N PHE A 4 -34.11 -6.97 -11.54
CA PHE A 4 -32.81 -6.67 -12.15
C PHE A 4 -32.16 -5.41 -11.58
N ILE A 5 -32.93 -4.35 -11.34
CA ILE A 5 -32.40 -3.07 -10.82
C ILE A 5 -31.85 -3.23 -9.39
N PHE A 6 -32.51 -4.03 -8.54
CA PHE A 6 -32.04 -4.29 -7.17
C PHE A 6 -30.82 -5.21 -7.13
N ALA A 7 -30.73 -6.22 -8.00
CA ALA A 7 -29.56 -7.11 -8.09
C ALA A 7 -28.31 -6.36 -8.56
N ASP A 8 -28.46 -5.40 -9.48
CA ASP A 8 -27.38 -4.53 -9.92
C ASP A 8 -26.90 -3.62 -8.79
N ASN A 9 -27.81 -3.11 -7.95
CA ASN A 9 -27.48 -2.30 -6.79
C ASN A 9 -26.77 -3.09 -5.69
N GLU A 10 -27.22 -4.32 -5.39
CA GLU A 10 -26.53 -5.20 -4.43
C GLU A 10 -25.11 -5.51 -4.91
N CYS A 11 -24.94 -5.84 -6.20
CA CYS A 11 -23.61 -6.10 -6.75
C CYS A 11 -22.70 -4.85 -6.72
N LEU A 12 -23.26 -3.65 -6.96
CA LEU A 12 -22.53 -2.39 -6.82
C LEU A 12 -22.07 -2.17 -5.38
N VAL A 13 -22.97 -2.36 -4.40
CA VAL A 13 -22.65 -2.22 -2.98
C VAL A 13 -21.58 -3.22 -2.56
N GLU A 14 -21.69 -4.48 -2.97
CA GLU A 14 -20.68 -5.52 -2.70
C GLU A 14 -19.31 -5.17 -3.28
N THR A 15 -19.28 -4.55 -4.47
CA THR A 15 -18.03 -4.15 -5.14
C THR A 15 -17.40 -2.92 -4.48
N LEU A 16 -18.21 -1.96 -4.01
CA LEU A 16 -17.73 -0.70 -3.43
C LEU A 16 -17.41 -0.79 -1.94
N LYS A 17 -18.08 -1.67 -1.20
CA LYS A 17 -17.91 -1.79 0.25
C LYS A 17 -16.45 -1.98 0.69
N PRO A 18 -15.64 -2.85 0.08
CA PRO A 18 -14.23 -2.97 0.46
C PRO A 18 -13.42 -1.68 0.26
N VAL A 19 -13.79 -0.85 -0.72
CA VAL A 19 -13.15 0.45 -0.97
C VAL A 19 -13.50 1.44 0.14
N ILE A 20 -14.79 1.54 0.49
CA ILE A 20 -15.29 2.42 1.56
C ILE A 20 -14.64 2.04 2.90
N ASP A 21 -14.61 0.75 3.24
CA ASP A 21 -14.00 0.25 4.47
C ASP A 21 -12.50 0.60 4.57
N VAL A 22 -11.79 0.64 3.44
CA VAL A 22 -10.38 1.01 3.40
C VAL A 22 -10.18 2.51 3.59
N ILE A 23 -11.02 3.35 2.98
CA ILE A 23 -10.99 4.81 3.17
C ILE A 23 -11.25 5.15 4.63
N GLU A 24 -12.36 4.65 5.20
CA GLU A 24 -12.76 4.94 6.58
C GLU A 24 -11.65 4.56 7.58
N LYS A 25 -11.03 3.39 7.38
CA LYS A 25 -9.94 2.96 8.27
C LYS A 25 -8.64 3.72 8.02
N SER A 26 -8.45 4.32 6.84
CA SER A 26 -7.26 5.10 6.51
C SER A 26 -7.31 6.52 7.06
N GLU A 27 -8.49 7.09 7.26
CA GLU A 27 -8.69 8.45 7.79
C GLU A 27 -8.57 8.56 9.32
N ARG A 28 -8.39 7.42 10.02
CA ARG A 28 -8.24 7.42 11.49
C ARG A 28 -6.92 8.10 11.90
N MET A 29 -6.97 8.92 12.95
CA MET A 29 -5.79 9.63 13.49
C MET A 29 -4.63 8.72 13.88
N THR A 30 -4.91 7.45 14.21
CA THR A 30 -3.89 6.46 14.57
C THR A 30 -3.31 5.71 13.38
N THR A 31 -3.79 5.98 12.17
CA THR A 31 -3.32 5.28 10.97
C THR A 31 -1.99 5.86 10.52
N THR A 32 -0.97 5.01 10.54
CA THR A 32 0.36 5.31 10.00
C THR A 32 0.41 5.10 8.49
N LEU A 33 1.45 5.64 7.86
CA LEU A 33 1.59 5.61 6.42
C LEU A 33 1.75 4.19 5.84
N ASP A 34 2.49 3.32 6.53
CA ASP A 34 2.61 1.90 6.22
C ASP A 34 1.26 1.18 6.29
N ASN A 35 0.40 1.55 7.26
CA ASN A 35 -0.95 1.00 7.37
C ASN A 35 -1.81 1.40 6.16
N VAL A 36 -1.76 2.65 5.72
CA VAL A 36 -2.47 3.13 4.52
C VAL A 36 -2.03 2.32 3.30
N LEU A 37 -0.72 2.21 3.09
CA LEU A 37 -0.17 1.53 1.92
C LEU A 37 -0.48 0.03 1.91
N LYS A 38 -0.35 -0.64 3.06
CA LYS A 38 -0.75 -2.04 3.23
C LYS A 38 -2.22 -2.26 2.90
N ARG A 39 -3.11 -1.35 3.33
CA ARG A 39 -4.55 -1.45 3.03
C ARG A 39 -4.81 -1.31 1.54
N PHE A 40 -4.16 -0.38 0.84
CA PHE A 40 -4.30 -0.22 -0.61
C PHE A 40 -3.80 -1.43 -1.41
N ILE A 41 -2.65 -2.01 -1.03
CA ILE A 41 -2.12 -3.22 -1.68
C ILE A 41 -3.08 -4.41 -1.46
N THR A 42 -3.57 -4.56 -0.22
CA THR A 42 -4.52 -5.62 0.13
C THR A 42 -5.84 -5.46 -0.63
N LEU A 43 -6.35 -4.23 -0.70
CA LEU A 43 -7.55 -3.89 -1.46
C LEU A 43 -7.38 -4.20 -2.94
N TYR A 44 -6.26 -3.78 -3.55
CA TYR A 44 -5.93 -4.08 -4.93
C TYR A 44 -5.98 -5.59 -5.19
N HIS A 45 -5.32 -6.38 -4.34
CA HIS A 45 -5.29 -7.83 -4.48
C HIS A 45 -6.67 -8.46 -4.35
N ASN A 46 -7.44 -8.05 -3.34
CA ASN A 46 -8.79 -8.54 -3.08
C ASN A 46 -9.73 -8.22 -4.24
N ILE A 47 -9.76 -6.97 -4.72
CA ILE A 47 -10.63 -6.59 -5.84
C ILE A 47 -10.22 -7.31 -7.13
N LYS A 48 -8.91 -7.43 -7.39
CA LYS A 48 -8.39 -8.09 -8.60
C LYS A 48 -8.76 -9.57 -8.65
N THR A 49 -8.72 -10.26 -7.52
CA THR A 49 -9.00 -11.71 -7.43
C THR A 49 -10.48 -12.03 -7.22
N ALA A 50 -11.26 -11.13 -6.60
CA ALA A 50 -12.68 -11.33 -6.37
C ALA A 50 -13.49 -11.43 -7.68
N HIS A 51 -14.53 -12.26 -7.64
CA HIS A 51 -15.47 -12.42 -8.73
C HIS A 51 -16.64 -11.45 -8.54
N TYR A 52 -16.62 -10.33 -9.26
CA TYR A 52 -17.74 -9.37 -9.31
C TYR A 52 -18.54 -9.54 -10.60
N ALA A 53 -19.87 -9.46 -10.51
CA ALA A 53 -20.72 -9.56 -11.70
C ALA A 53 -20.54 -8.36 -12.64
N ILE A 54 -20.29 -7.16 -12.08
CA ILE A 54 -20.07 -5.92 -12.85
C ILE A 54 -18.57 -5.73 -13.13
N ARG A 55 -18.07 -6.37 -14.20
CA ARG A 55 -16.64 -6.30 -14.58
C ARG A 55 -16.13 -4.88 -14.85
N GLY A 56 -16.97 -4.01 -15.42
CA GLY A 56 -16.60 -2.62 -15.71
C GLY A 56 -16.22 -1.85 -14.44
N MET A 57 -17.04 -1.98 -13.39
CA MET A 57 -16.79 -1.36 -12.09
C MET A 57 -15.53 -1.93 -11.42
N LYS A 58 -15.37 -3.26 -11.44
CA LYS A 58 -14.14 -3.92 -10.97
C LYS A 58 -12.90 -3.32 -11.63
N ASN A 59 -12.90 -3.24 -12.96
CA ASN A 59 -11.75 -2.73 -13.72
C ASN A 59 -11.48 -1.26 -13.40
N HIS A 60 -12.53 -0.46 -13.26
CA HIS A 60 -12.40 0.95 -12.89
C HIS A 60 -11.77 1.12 -11.49
N ILE A 61 -12.23 0.35 -10.50
CA ILE A 61 -11.68 0.36 -9.14
C ILE A 61 -10.21 -0.08 -9.14
N VAL A 62 -9.87 -1.17 -9.85
CA VAL A 62 -8.48 -1.63 -9.99
C VAL A 62 -7.60 -0.55 -10.61
N TYR A 63 -8.09 0.13 -11.65
CA TYR A 63 -7.39 1.24 -12.28
C TYR A 63 -7.21 2.42 -11.32
N ALA A 64 -8.26 2.82 -10.60
CA ALA A 64 -8.21 3.93 -9.65
C ALA A 64 -7.25 3.65 -8.49
N ILE A 65 -7.29 2.45 -7.89
CA ILE A 65 -6.33 2.02 -6.87
C ILE A 65 -4.92 2.01 -7.47
N GLY A 66 -4.75 1.49 -8.68
CA GLY A 66 -3.46 1.50 -9.36
C GLY A 66 -2.91 2.91 -9.54
N LYS A 67 -3.75 3.90 -9.88
CA LYS A 67 -3.36 5.31 -10.00
C LYS A 67 -2.99 5.91 -8.64
N MET A 68 -3.75 5.62 -7.58
CA MET A 68 -3.40 6.07 -6.22
C MET A 68 -2.09 5.44 -5.73
N VAL A 69 -1.86 4.15 -5.98
CA VAL A 69 -0.60 3.47 -5.64
C VAL A 69 0.61 4.14 -6.33
N LYS A 70 0.42 4.75 -7.50
CA LYS A 70 1.49 5.55 -8.14
C LYS A 70 1.88 6.79 -7.37
N GLU A 71 0.98 7.38 -6.59
CA GLU A 71 1.33 8.48 -5.67
C GLU A 71 2.24 7.98 -4.54
N PHE A 72 2.21 6.68 -4.25
CA PHE A 72 3.13 6.00 -3.36
C PHE A 72 4.40 5.48 -4.06
N GLU A 73 4.68 5.89 -5.31
CA GLU A 73 5.97 5.60 -5.95
C GLU A 73 7.13 6.39 -5.35
N ASP A 74 6.84 7.39 -4.51
CA ASP A 74 7.88 8.06 -3.75
C ASP A 74 8.61 7.05 -2.85
N LEU A 75 9.93 7.18 -2.91
CA LEU A 75 10.93 6.43 -2.18
C LEU A 75 10.63 6.30 -0.67
N ILE A 76 10.00 7.33 -0.08
CA ILE A 76 9.63 7.33 1.33
C ILE A 76 8.62 6.23 1.69
N TYR A 77 7.68 5.95 0.80
CA TYR A 77 6.63 4.96 0.99
C TYR A 77 7.18 3.54 0.85
N PHE A 78 8.16 3.36 -0.04
CA PHE A 78 8.93 2.12 -0.16
C PHE A 78 9.73 1.81 1.11
N VAL A 79 10.36 2.82 1.71
CA VAL A 79 11.08 2.66 2.99
C VAL A 79 10.11 2.28 4.10
N ALA A 80 8.96 2.95 4.19
CA ALA A 80 7.93 2.62 5.18
C ALA A 80 7.43 1.17 5.04
N LEU A 81 7.19 0.70 3.81
CA LEU A 81 6.84 -0.70 3.52
C LEU A 81 7.95 -1.68 3.91
N PHE A 82 9.20 -1.38 3.55
CA PHE A 82 10.34 -2.26 3.78
C PHE A 82 10.60 -2.47 5.27
N LEU A 83 10.51 -1.41 6.06
CA LEU A 83 10.71 -1.43 7.51
C LEU A 83 9.52 -2.07 8.25
N HIS A 84 8.39 -2.28 7.58
CA HIS A 84 7.21 -2.84 8.22
C HIS A 84 7.33 -4.37 8.41
N PRO A 85 7.26 -4.89 9.66
CA PRO A 85 7.53 -6.31 9.95
C PRO A 85 6.67 -7.32 9.17
N LEU A 86 5.41 -6.96 8.88
CA LEU A 86 4.49 -7.83 8.13
C LEU A 86 4.66 -7.77 6.61
N CYS A 87 5.43 -6.80 6.10
CA CYS A 87 5.67 -6.62 4.67
C CYS A 87 7.06 -7.14 4.25
N LYS A 88 7.83 -7.65 5.20
CA LYS A 88 9.16 -8.21 5.03
C LYS A 88 9.24 -9.34 3.99
N THR A 89 8.16 -10.12 3.85
CA THR A 89 8.05 -11.23 2.89
C THR A 89 7.41 -10.83 1.56
N MET A 90 6.94 -9.59 1.40
CA MET A 90 6.41 -9.13 0.11
C MET A 90 7.55 -8.99 -0.89
N ALA A 91 7.37 -9.59 -2.07
CA ALA A 91 8.30 -9.46 -3.17
C ALA A 91 8.41 -7.98 -3.56
N MET A 92 9.55 -7.37 -3.24
CA MET A 92 9.84 -6.02 -3.67
C MET A 92 10.12 -5.98 -5.18
N SER A 93 9.80 -4.85 -5.79
CA SER A 93 10.03 -4.62 -7.22
C SER A 93 11.43 -5.07 -7.63
N ARG A 94 11.56 -5.70 -8.80
CA ARG A 94 12.86 -6.12 -9.38
C ARG A 94 13.84 -4.95 -9.55
N LEU A 95 13.35 -3.72 -9.53
CA LEU A 95 14.14 -2.48 -9.64
C LEU A 95 14.66 -1.94 -8.30
N MET A 96 14.24 -2.54 -7.17
CA MET A 96 14.59 -2.17 -5.80
C MET A 96 15.30 -3.32 -5.08
N THR A 97 16.63 -3.35 -5.19
CA THR A 97 17.49 -4.26 -4.44
C THR A 97 17.63 -3.79 -2.99
N GLY A 98 18.02 -4.70 -2.07
CA GLY A 98 18.24 -4.36 -0.66
C GLY A 98 19.23 -3.19 -0.47
N ASP A 99 20.31 -3.15 -1.26
CA ASP A 99 21.27 -2.04 -1.22
C ASP A 99 20.67 -0.69 -1.64
N LYS A 100 19.79 -0.71 -2.65
CA LYS A 100 19.11 0.49 -3.13
C LYS A 100 18.15 1.01 -2.06
N ILE A 101 17.44 0.11 -1.39
CA ILE A 101 16.54 0.44 -0.29
C ILE A 101 17.29 0.99 0.91
N ASN A 102 18.44 0.39 1.26
CA ASN A 102 19.27 0.90 2.34
C ASN A 102 19.76 2.34 2.08
N ARG A 103 20.16 2.65 0.84
CA ARG A 103 20.53 4.03 0.46
C ARG A 103 19.34 4.98 0.58
N VAL A 104 18.19 4.57 0.08
CA VAL A 104 16.97 5.39 0.11
C VAL A 104 16.53 5.64 1.55
N ALA A 105 16.56 4.65 2.42
CA ALA A 105 16.25 4.81 3.85
C ALA A 105 17.18 5.85 4.50
N LEU A 106 18.49 5.80 4.21
CA LEU A 106 19.43 6.79 4.71
C LEU A 106 19.21 8.19 4.14
N GLU A 107 18.79 8.32 2.88
CA GLU A 107 18.45 9.60 2.26
C GLU A 107 17.21 10.23 2.88
N VAL A 108 16.15 9.45 3.10
CA VAL A 108 14.93 9.89 3.80
C VAL A 108 15.27 10.40 5.21
N VAL A 109 16.07 9.65 5.96
CA VAL A 109 16.46 10.02 7.34
C VAL A 109 17.37 11.25 7.38
N LYS A 110 18.22 11.46 6.36
CA LYS A 110 19.00 12.71 6.20
C LYS A 110 18.10 13.92 5.97
N VAL A 111 17.05 13.79 5.16
CA VAL A 111 16.10 14.88 4.87
C VAL A 111 15.25 15.20 6.11
N TRP A 112 14.91 14.20 6.92
CA TRP A 112 14.11 14.34 8.13
C TRP A 112 14.90 14.76 9.39
N HIS A 113 16.00 15.50 9.20
CA HIS A 113 16.79 16.13 10.27
C HIS A 113 17.28 15.20 11.38
N SER A 114 17.60 13.94 11.05
CA SER A 114 18.20 13.03 12.03
C SER A 114 19.70 13.32 12.20
N SER A 115 20.22 13.16 13.41
CA SER A 115 21.64 13.41 13.69
C SER A 115 22.52 12.39 12.95
N LYS A 116 23.81 12.70 12.74
CA LYS A 116 24.79 11.73 12.20
C LYS A 116 24.80 10.39 12.97
N ARG A 117 24.46 10.43 14.27
CA ARG A 117 24.40 9.25 15.13
C ARG A 117 23.24 8.34 14.75
N ASP A 118 22.07 8.92 14.50
CA ASP A 118 20.85 8.18 14.15
C ASP A 118 21.00 7.50 12.79
N LEU A 119 21.66 8.16 11.84
CA LEU A 119 22.00 7.57 10.54
C LEU A 119 22.94 6.36 10.68
N VAL A 120 23.93 6.42 11.57
CA VAL A 120 24.85 5.31 11.81
C VAL A 120 24.13 4.14 12.50
N LEU A 121 23.21 4.42 13.43
CA LEU A 121 22.40 3.40 14.09
C LEU A 121 21.47 2.71 13.09
N LEU A 122 20.72 3.49 12.30
CA LEU A 122 19.86 2.97 11.25
C LEU A 122 20.64 2.13 10.24
N TYR A 123 21.82 2.59 9.80
CA TYR A 123 22.65 1.84 8.87
C TYR A 123 23.06 0.47 9.42
N LYS A 124 23.44 0.41 10.71
CA LYS A 124 23.77 -0.86 11.39
C LYS A 124 22.56 -1.79 11.48
N GLU A 125 21.38 -1.25 11.76
CA GLU A 125 20.16 -2.05 11.81
C GLU A 125 19.77 -2.58 10.42
N LEU A 126 19.86 -1.74 9.39
CA LEU A 126 19.58 -2.10 8.00
C LEU A 126 20.52 -3.19 7.46
N ILE A 127 21.81 -3.16 7.79
CA ILE A 127 22.76 -4.22 7.43
C ILE A 127 22.36 -5.57 8.04
N ASN A 128 21.84 -5.53 9.28
CA ASN A 128 21.41 -6.73 9.99
C ASN A 128 19.97 -7.14 9.66
N TYR A 129 19.25 -6.33 8.89
CA TYR A 129 17.87 -6.59 8.48
C TYR A 129 17.84 -7.63 7.35
N LYS A 130 17.81 -8.91 7.73
CA LYS A 130 17.67 -10.04 6.79
C LYS A 130 16.20 -10.24 6.44
N ASN A 131 15.84 -10.09 5.16
CA ASN A 131 14.51 -10.46 4.62
C ASN A 131 14.25 -11.95 4.74
#